data_AF-A0A931TST0-F1
#
_entry.id   AF-A0A931TST0-F1
#
_cell.length_a   1.000
_cell.length_b   1.000
_cell.length_c   1.000
_cell.angle_alpha   90.00
_cell.angle_beta   90.00
_cell.angle_gamma   90.00
#
_symmetry.space_group_name_H-M   'P 1'
#
loop_
_entity.id
_entity.type
_entity.pdbx_description
1 polymer ?
#
loop_
_entity_poly.entity_id
_entity_poly.type
_entity_poly.pdbx_seq_one_letter_code
_entity_poly.pdbx_strand_id
1 'polypeptide(L)'
;MIDILENTNLVNNPSINIFDIHSIRIGYWSKKDGDYCEVGDEICNLKIETLGTKWIEIKAKETGILRTYFERDEKLIDGCKIFDIELAESKFRLFNTPIFEIDKFNKSEILKWKRVGGNNYDNSMSMFNGFLLTFIGDKRLFFTLNNKNGLDFLVLNFPKKDFDIKNGDKFQILLENDEVLNFIFQQNSNLLHKDINYGNILENKIQILYSDLIKLSNQKVENWKLTFQTGQEISGIRPFREDHAYKTFDKLQEMIQLLANDYLVEVKKLKEHKPLYVYDEIVNESLTQEICYLYLMIDKTNGFHKIGISNKPEYREKTLQSEKPTIELIASKKFPSRQIALSIEKALHFTFRDKNIRGEWFNLLQKDVQEIIDTLN
;
A
#
# COMPACT_ATOMS: atom_id res chain seq x y z
N MET A 1 19.37 25.33 -13.85
CA MET A 1 20.76 25.69 -14.17
C MET A 1 21.58 25.16 -13.02
N ILE A 2 21.98 23.89 -13.09
CA ILE A 2 22.74 23.25 -12.01
C ILE A 2 24.18 23.26 -12.48
N ASP A 3 24.99 24.10 -11.84
CA ASP A 3 26.43 24.08 -12.01
C ASP A 3 26.95 22.68 -11.65
N ILE A 4 27.35 21.93 -12.67
CA ILE A 4 28.05 20.64 -12.55
C ILE A 4 29.36 20.81 -11.74
N LEU A 5 29.83 22.05 -11.58
CA LEU A 5 31.05 22.43 -10.86
C LEU A 5 30.88 22.62 -9.35
N GLU A 6 29.71 22.99 -8.83
CA GLU A 6 29.58 23.25 -7.37
C GLU A 6 29.49 21.97 -6.54
N ASN A 7 29.03 20.88 -7.16
CA ASN A 7 28.73 19.65 -6.42
C ASN A 7 29.84 18.60 -6.45
N THR A 8 31.00 18.99 -6.96
CA THR A 8 32.15 18.13 -7.01
C THR A 8 33.27 18.77 -6.23
N ASN A 9 33.89 18.02 -5.32
CA ASN A 9 35.24 18.31 -4.81
C ASN A 9 36.30 18.24 -5.95
N LEU A 10 35.98 18.73 -7.16
CA LEU A 10 36.89 18.84 -8.29
C LEU A 10 37.69 20.16 -8.25
N VAL A 11 37.24 21.18 -7.51
CA VAL A 11 37.97 22.45 -7.34
C VAL A 11 39.22 22.30 -6.45
N ASN A 12 39.32 21.24 -5.64
CA ASN A 12 40.43 21.03 -4.70
C ASN A 12 41.49 20.02 -5.18
N ASN A 13 41.45 19.58 -6.45
CA ASN A 13 42.47 18.69 -7.00
C ASN A 13 43.24 19.41 -8.12
N PRO A 14 44.53 19.76 -7.92
CA PRO A 14 45.25 20.73 -8.76
C PRO A 14 45.62 20.24 -10.18
N SER A 15 44.92 19.24 -10.73
CA SER A 15 45.32 18.58 -11.98
C SER A 15 44.22 18.42 -13.03
N ILE A 16 42.96 18.78 -12.76
CA ILE A 16 41.89 18.59 -13.76
C ILE A 16 41.67 19.91 -14.48
N ASN A 17 42.40 20.06 -15.58
CA ASN A 17 42.30 21.21 -16.47
C ASN A 17 40.95 21.17 -17.20
N ILE A 18 40.36 22.35 -17.40
CA ILE A 18 39.04 22.62 -17.99
C ILE A 18 38.87 22.08 -19.43
N PHE A 19 39.91 21.48 -20.02
CA PHE A 19 39.93 20.90 -21.36
C PHE A 19 39.46 19.42 -21.45
N ASP A 20 39.24 18.71 -20.33
CA ASP A 20 38.89 17.27 -20.34
C ASP A 20 37.39 16.95 -20.53
N ILE A 21 36.55 17.98 -20.73
CA ILE A 21 35.08 17.85 -20.83
C ILE A 21 34.67 17.01 -22.07
N HIS A 22 35.59 16.74 -23.00
CA HIS A 22 35.35 15.89 -24.17
C HIS A 22 35.35 14.38 -23.90
N SER A 23 35.52 13.92 -22.66
CA SER A 23 35.67 12.49 -22.31
C SER A 23 34.63 11.93 -21.34
N ILE A 24 33.59 12.71 -20.99
CA ILE A 24 32.59 12.31 -20.00
C ILE A 24 31.43 11.57 -20.68
N ARG A 25 31.06 10.41 -20.15
CA ARG A 25 29.94 9.58 -20.61
C ARG A 25 29.05 9.13 -19.44
N ILE A 26 27.81 8.75 -19.75
CA ILE A 26 26.99 7.99 -18.80
C ILE A 26 27.58 6.58 -18.65
N GLY A 27 27.96 6.24 -17.43
CA GLY A 27 28.50 4.92 -17.12
C GLY A 27 27.41 3.87 -16.90
N TYR A 28 26.54 4.10 -15.92
CA TYR A 28 25.31 3.33 -15.69
C TYR A 28 24.28 4.13 -14.90
N TRP A 29 23.01 3.76 -15.03
CA TRP A 29 21.89 4.29 -14.26
C TRP A 29 21.58 3.36 -13.09
N SER A 30 21.55 3.90 -11.87
CA SER A 30 21.19 3.18 -10.64
C SER A 30 19.67 3.20 -10.42
N LYS A 31 18.98 4.20 -10.98
CA LYS A 31 17.52 4.29 -11.09
C LYS A 31 17.10 4.53 -12.55
N LYS A 32 15.91 4.07 -12.91
CA LYS A 32 15.33 4.17 -14.26
C LYS A 32 14.47 5.41 -14.42
N ASP A 33 14.27 5.82 -15.68
CA ASP A 33 13.26 6.84 -16.01
C ASP A 33 11.90 6.45 -15.43
N GLY A 34 11.28 7.37 -14.68
CA GLY A 34 10.01 7.14 -13.98
C GLY A 34 10.13 6.65 -12.54
N ASP A 35 11.33 6.26 -12.06
CA ASP A 35 11.51 5.83 -10.68
C ASP A 35 11.35 6.99 -9.68
N TYR A 36 10.77 6.69 -8.52
CA TYR A 36 10.75 7.61 -7.38
C TYR A 36 12.12 7.66 -6.71
N CYS A 37 12.57 8.87 -6.40
CA CYS A 37 13.86 9.16 -5.77
C CYS A 37 13.66 9.92 -4.48
N GLU A 38 14.36 9.54 -3.42
CA GLU A 38 14.52 10.32 -2.20
C GLU A 38 15.86 11.09 -2.22
N VAL A 39 15.94 12.20 -1.46
CA VAL A 39 17.19 12.94 -1.30
C VAL A 39 18.31 12.01 -0.82
N GLY A 40 19.41 11.97 -1.57
CA GLY A 40 20.57 11.14 -1.28
C GLY A 40 20.62 9.80 -2.03
N ASP A 41 19.54 9.41 -2.72
CA ASP A 41 19.53 8.22 -3.58
C ASP A 41 20.57 8.34 -4.71
N GLU A 42 21.27 7.25 -5.00
CA GLU A 42 22.15 7.16 -6.16
C GLU A 42 21.30 7.13 -7.46
N ILE A 43 21.55 8.07 -8.38
CA ILE A 43 20.81 8.19 -9.65
C ILE A 43 21.58 7.52 -10.78
N CYS A 44 22.83 7.91 -10.98
CA CYS A 44 23.70 7.38 -12.02
C CYS A 44 25.18 7.62 -11.71
N ASN A 45 26.04 6.98 -12.49
CA ASN A 45 27.48 7.23 -12.47
C ASN A 45 27.97 7.77 -13.80
N LEU A 46 28.90 8.72 -13.74
CA LEU A 46 29.61 9.27 -14.89
C LEU A 46 30.96 8.59 -15.03
N LYS A 47 31.30 8.24 -16.27
CA LYS A 47 32.59 7.70 -16.66
C LYS A 47 33.41 8.81 -17.30
N ILE A 48 34.62 9.04 -16.81
CA ILE A 48 35.57 10.01 -17.36
C ILE A 48 36.75 9.24 -17.94
N GLU A 49 36.97 9.36 -19.25
CA GLU A 49 38.03 8.65 -19.98
C GLU A 49 39.21 9.59 -20.29
N THR A 50 40.15 9.72 -19.36
CA THR A 50 41.43 10.42 -19.59
C THR A 50 42.57 9.41 -19.76
N LEU A 51 43.75 9.63 -19.17
CA LEU A 51 44.84 8.64 -19.10
C LEU A 51 44.50 7.42 -18.22
N GLY A 52 43.30 7.39 -17.63
CA GLY A 52 42.66 6.26 -16.95
C GLY A 52 41.15 6.48 -16.81
N THR A 53 40.40 5.43 -16.46
CA THR A 53 38.93 5.52 -16.26
C THR A 53 38.62 5.94 -14.82
N LYS A 54 37.95 7.07 -14.63
CA LYS A 54 37.43 7.52 -13.34
C LYS A 54 35.90 7.50 -13.32
N TRP A 55 35.33 7.17 -12.16
CA TRP A 55 33.88 7.14 -11.94
C TRP A 55 33.47 8.23 -10.96
N ILE A 56 32.34 8.89 -11.23
CA ILE A 56 31.72 9.89 -10.35
C ILE A 56 30.27 9.50 -10.13
N GLU A 57 29.91 9.33 -8.86
CA GLU A 57 28.54 9.07 -8.43
C GLU A 57 27.71 10.35 -8.40
N ILE A 58 26.50 10.31 -8.94
CA ILE A 58 25.54 11.41 -8.90
C ILE A 58 24.33 11.00 -8.07
N LYS A 59 24.04 11.78 -7.02
CA LYS A 59 22.93 11.55 -6.09
C LYS A 59 21.78 12.54 -6.29
N ALA A 60 20.57 12.10 -5.93
CA ALA A 60 19.38 12.92 -5.89
C ALA A 60 19.54 14.05 -4.87
N LYS A 61 19.32 15.29 -5.31
CA LYS A 61 19.32 16.48 -4.43
C LYS A 61 17.95 16.82 -3.88
N GLU A 62 16.92 16.24 -4.46
CA GLU A 62 15.50 16.54 -4.22
C GLU A 62 14.71 15.23 -4.36
N THR A 63 13.55 15.16 -3.71
CA THR A 63 12.65 14.02 -3.77
C THR A 63 11.66 14.21 -4.93
N GLY A 64 11.46 13.19 -5.77
CA GLY A 64 10.58 13.30 -6.92
C GLY A 64 10.69 12.15 -7.92
N ILE A 65 10.15 12.36 -9.13
CA ILE A 65 10.20 11.37 -10.20
C ILE A 65 11.39 11.66 -11.11
N LEU A 66 12.23 10.65 -11.34
CA LEU A 66 13.40 10.75 -12.21
C LEU A 66 13.00 10.83 -13.68
N ARG A 67 13.58 11.77 -14.41
CA ARG A 67 13.56 11.84 -15.87
C ARG A 67 14.97 11.84 -16.43
N THR A 68 15.31 10.85 -17.23
CA THR A 68 16.64 10.68 -17.82
C THR A 68 16.66 11.18 -19.26
N TYR A 69 17.75 11.82 -19.70
CA TYR A 69 17.86 12.35 -21.06
C TYR A 69 18.93 11.69 -21.91
N PHE A 70 19.68 10.74 -21.32
CA PHE A 70 20.81 10.09 -21.96
C PHE A 70 20.77 8.59 -21.71
N GLU A 71 21.11 7.83 -22.74
CA GLU A 71 21.33 6.40 -22.61
C GLU A 71 22.74 6.10 -22.08
N ARG A 72 22.98 4.84 -21.73
CA ARG A 72 24.28 4.37 -21.30
C ARG A 72 25.33 4.61 -22.39
N ASP A 73 26.55 4.95 -21.97
CA ASP A 73 27.73 5.23 -22.80
C ASP A 73 27.59 6.44 -23.74
N GLU A 74 26.48 7.18 -23.68
CA GLU A 74 26.33 8.43 -24.41
C GLU A 74 27.26 9.51 -23.87
N LYS A 75 27.82 10.30 -24.80
CA LYS A 75 28.78 11.36 -24.51
C LYS A 75 28.05 12.61 -24.04
N LEU A 76 28.47 13.14 -22.89
CA LEU A 76 27.96 14.39 -22.36
C LEU A 76 28.67 15.58 -23.01
N ILE A 77 27.91 16.64 -23.24
CA ILE A 77 28.42 17.93 -23.72
C ILE A 77 28.33 18.94 -22.58
N ASP A 78 29.20 19.94 -22.59
CA ASP A 78 29.24 20.94 -21.53
C ASP A 78 27.89 21.64 -21.38
N GLY A 79 27.46 21.86 -20.13
CA GLY A 79 26.18 22.46 -19.78
C GLY A 79 24.93 21.59 -20.06
N CYS A 80 25.06 20.33 -20.47
CA CYS A 80 23.89 19.48 -20.70
C CYS A 80 23.18 19.11 -19.39
N LYS A 81 21.85 19.05 -19.45
CA LYS A 81 21.02 18.52 -18.35
C LYS A 81 20.98 17.00 -18.46
N ILE A 82 21.58 16.29 -17.49
CA ILE A 82 21.71 14.82 -17.51
C ILE A 82 20.39 14.12 -17.17
N PHE A 83 19.73 14.61 -16.12
CA PHE A 83 18.40 14.20 -15.69
C PHE A 83 17.64 15.38 -15.08
N ASP A 84 16.35 15.19 -14.85
CA ASP A 84 15.53 16.01 -13.98
C ASP A 84 14.98 15.14 -12.85
N ILE A 85 14.89 15.69 -11.66
CA ILE A 85 14.00 15.13 -10.64
C ILE A 85 12.85 16.11 -10.61
N GLU A 86 11.79 15.77 -11.32
CA GLU A 86 10.59 16.57 -11.29
C GLU A 86 10.01 16.38 -9.88
N LEU A 87 10.06 17.45 -9.06
CA LEU A 87 9.01 17.69 -8.06
C LEU A 87 7.70 17.31 -8.76
N ALA A 88 6.88 16.47 -8.15
CA ALA A 88 5.74 15.78 -8.75
C ALA A 88 4.65 16.70 -9.36
N GLU A 89 4.95 17.97 -9.59
CA GLU A 89 4.09 19.04 -10.06
C GLU A 89 4.28 19.44 -11.53
N SER A 90 5.38 19.11 -12.25
CA SER A 90 5.49 19.60 -13.64
C SER A 90 6.36 18.82 -14.63
N LYS A 91 5.78 17.77 -15.23
CA LYS A 91 5.55 17.63 -16.70
C LYS A 91 4.97 16.28 -17.10
N PHE A 92 4.91 15.34 -16.17
CA PHE A 92 3.91 14.28 -16.21
C PHE A 92 2.81 14.65 -15.23
N ARG A 93 1.69 15.17 -15.74
CA ARG A 93 0.42 15.15 -15.00
C ARG A 93 0.30 13.75 -14.40
N LEU A 94 0.24 13.67 -13.07
CA LEU A 94 -0.45 12.59 -12.36
C LEU A 94 -1.69 12.27 -13.19
N PHE A 95 -1.69 11.09 -13.82
CA PHE A 95 -2.76 10.70 -14.73
C PHE A 95 -4.10 10.72 -13.98
N ASN A 96 -4.02 10.43 -12.69
CA ASN A 96 -5.10 10.50 -11.74
C ASN A 96 -5.12 11.89 -11.10
N THR A 97 -6.30 12.47 -10.92
CA THR A 97 -6.47 13.77 -10.26
C THR A 97 -7.39 13.57 -9.08
N PRO A 98 -6.89 13.63 -7.83
CA PRO A 98 -7.71 13.40 -6.66
C PRO A 98 -8.69 14.57 -6.44
N ILE A 99 -9.81 14.25 -5.80
CA ILE A 99 -10.76 15.21 -5.23
C ILE A 99 -10.94 14.83 -3.77
N PHE A 100 -10.64 15.78 -2.89
CA PHE A 100 -10.93 15.70 -1.47
C PHE A 100 -12.25 16.42 -1.19
N GLU A 101 -13.26 15.69 -0.78
CA GLU A 101 -14.54 16.24 -0.32
C GLU A 101 -14.66 16.08 1.19
N ILE A 102 -15.16 17.12 1.86
CA ILE A 102 -15.55 17.05 3.27
C ILE A 102 -17.06 17.04 3.33
N ASP A 103 -17.63 15.98 3.92
CA ASP A 103 -19.06 15.92 4.19
C ASP A 103 -19.44 17.04 5.17
N LYS A 104 -20.37 17.90 4.75
CA LYS A 104 -20.72 19.11 5.52
C LYS A 104 -21.40 18.78 6.85
N PHE A 105 -22.06 17.62 6.96
CA PHE A 105 -22.85 17.20 8.10
C PHE A 105 -22.01 16.45 9.14
N ASN A 106 -21.28 15.41 8.72
CA ASN A 106 -20.53 14.56 9.65
C ASN A 106 -19.01 14.86 9.65
N LYS A 107 -18.54 15.77 8.79
CA LYS A 107 -17.13 16.16 8.64
C LYS A 107 -16.19 15.06 8.14
N SER A 108 -16.73 13.94 7.66
CA SER A 108 -15.89 12.87 7.11
C SER A 108 -15.22 13.31 5.81
N GLU A 109 -13.98 12.87 5.65
CA GLU A 109 -13.23 13.08 4.42
C GLU A 109 -13.52 11.95 3.42
N ILE A 110 -13.65 12.33 2.16
CA ILE A 110 -13.87 11.41 1.04
C ILE A 110 -12.83 11.71 -0.02
N LEU A 111 -12.06 10.69 -0.40
CA LEU A 111 -11.18 10.75 -1.56
C LEU A 111 -11.87 10.10 -2.77
N LYS A 112 -12.05 10.90 -3.81
CA LYS A 112 -12.48 10.47 -5.14
C LYS A 112 -11.45 10.89 -6.18
N TRP A 113 -11.70 10.53 -7.43
CA TRP A 113 -10.87 10.94 -8.55
C TRP A 113 -11.68 11.80 -9.53
N LYS A 114 -11.20 13.02 -9.80
CA LYS A 114 -11.63 13.86 -10.91
C LYS A 114 -11.30 13.22 -12.26
N ARG A 115 -10.16 12.53 -12.30
CA ARG A 115 -9.65 11.82 -13.46
C ARG A 115 -8.92 10.59 -12.97
N VAL A 116 -9.09 9.47 -13.67
CA VAL A 116 -8.29 8.27 -13.51
C VAL A 116 -7.71 7.93 -14.86
N GLY A 117 -6.39 7.80 -14.97
CA GLY A 117 -5.71 7.34 -16.16
C GLY A 117 -6.07 8.09 -17.45
N GLY A 118 -5.32 9.12 -17.84
CA GLY A 118 -4.97 9.47 -19.25
C GLY A 118 -6.08 9.60 -20.31
N ASN A 119 -7.34 9.49 -19.94
CA ASN A 119 -8.49 9.59 -20.82
C ASN A 119 -8.62 11.05 -21.28
N ASN A 120 -8.00 11.35 -22.42
CA ASN A 120 -8.31 12.52 -23.23
C ASN A 120 -9.57 12.30 -24.09
N TYR A 121 -10.21 11.11 -24.01
CA TYR A 121 -11.49 10.87 -24.67
C TYR A 121 -12.62 11.61 -23.97
N ASP A 122 -13.04 12.66 -24.67
CA ASP A 122 -14.36 13.26 -24.75
C ASP A 122 -15.42 12.60 -23.85
N ASN A 123 -15.74 13.29 -22.74
CA ASN A 123 -16.85 13.17 -21.78
C ASN A 123 -17.44 11.77 -21.45
N SER A 124 -17.71 10.90 -22.42
CA SER A 124 -18.37 9.58 -22.30
C SER A 124 -17.66 8.55 -21.42
N MET A 125 -16.33 8.44 -21.44
CA MET A 125 -15.59 7.47 -20.60
C MET A 125 -15.25 8.00 -19.21
N SER A 126 -15.24 9.33 -19.03
CA SER A 126 -15.10 9.96 -17.71
C SER A 126 -16.26 9.65 -16.77
N MET A 127 -17.40 9.19 -17.31
CA MET A 127 -18.64 8.91 -16.58
C MET A 127 -18.58 7.66 -15.70
N PHE A 128 -17.63 6.76 -15.96
CA PHE A 128 -17.46 5.52 -15.21
C PHE A 128 -16.51 5.65 -14.01
N ASN A 129 -15.98 6.86 -13.76
CA ASN A 129 -15.11 7.17 -12.61
C ASN A 129 -13.93 6.20 -12.40
N GLY A 130 -13.39 5.60 -13.47
CA GLY A 130 -12.36 4.57 -13.32
C GLY A 130 -11.64 4.21 -14.61
N PHE A 131 -10.67 3.31 -14.44
CA PHE A 131 -9.83 2.72 -15.46
C PHE A 131 -10.55 1.53 -16.11
N LEU A 132 -10.66 1.47 -17.43
CA LEU A 132 -11.24 0.29 -18.06
C LEU A 132 -10.23 -0.87 -17.97
N LEU A 133 -10.60 -1.95 -17.26
CA LEU A 133 -9.81 -3.17 -17.23
C LEU A 133 -9.92 -3.94 -18.55
N THR A 134 -11.08 -3.85 -19.21
CA THR A 134 -11.44 -4.81 -20.26
C THR A 134 -12.48 -4.32 -21.26
N PHE A 135 -12.28 -4.78 -22.49
CA PHE A 135 -13.28 -4.93 -23.55
C PHE A 135 -13.30 -6.39 -24.06
N ILE A 136 -14.08 -7.29 -23.41
CA ILE A 136 -14.27 -8.68 -23.88
C ILE A 136 -15.56 -8.73 -24.67
N GLY A 137 -15.45 -8.86 -26.00
CA GLY A 137 -16.59 -8.64 -26.89
C GLY A 137 -17.12 -7.23 -26.66
N ASP A 138 -18.33 -7.12 -26.13
CA ASP A 138 -19.02 -5.85 -25.91
C ASP A 138 -18.97 -5.40 -24.43
N LYS A 139 -18.40 -6.24 -23.56
CA LYS A 139 -18.46 -6.10 -22.11
C LYS A 139 -17.39 -5.15 -21.57
N ARG A 140 -17.80 -4.21 -20.72
CA ARG A 140 -16.94 -3.15 -20.16
C ARG A 140 -16.91 -3.21 -18.65
N LEU A 141 -15.73 -3.47 -18.10
CA LEU A 141 -15.49 -3.43 -16.65
C LEU A 141 -14.49 -2.32 -16.33
N PHE A 142 -14.91 -1.38 -15.50
CA PHE A 142 -14.07 -0.28 -15.03
C PHE A 142 -13.67 -0.53 -13.58
N PHE A 143 -12.44 -0.18 -13.24
CA PHE A 143 -11.78 -0.36 -11.96
C PHE A 143 -11.30 0.99 -11.43
N THR A 144 -11.54 1.25 -10.16
CA THR A 144 -10.96 2.40 -9.48
C THR A 144 -10.79 2.11 -8.00
N LEU A 145 -10.17 3.05 -7.30
CA LEU A 145 -10.03 3.04 -5.85
C LEU A 145 -10.75 4.27 -5.28
N ASN A 146 -11.43 4.13 -4.15
CA ASN A 146 -11.98 5.28 -3.42
C ASN A 146 -11.70 5.15 -1.92
N ASN A 147 -11.67 6.26 -1.21
CA ASN A 147 -11.72 6.24 0.25
C ASN A 147 -13.02 6.88 0.73
N LYS A 148 -13.72 6.21 1.64
CA LYS A 148 -14.94 6.74 2.25
C LYS A 148 -14.94 6.45 3.74
N ASN A 149 -15.11 7.50 4.54
CA ASN A 149 -15.14 7.42 6.01
C ASN A 149 -13.86 6.75 6.57
N GLY A 150 -12.72 7.02 5.93
CA GLY A 150 -11.42 6.45 6.30
C GLY A 150 -11.13 5.08 5.71
N LEU A 151 -12.12 4.33 5.22
CA LEU A 151 -11.92 2.99 4.70
C LEU A 151 -11.63 3.00 3.19
N ASP A 152 -10.74 2.10 2.79
CA ASP A 152 -10.32 1.95 1.39
C ASP A 152 -11.22 0.94 0.65
N PHE A 153 -11.59 1.27 -0.58
CA PHE A 153 -12.42 0.41 -1.42
C PHE A 153 -11.87 0.26 -2.83
N LEU A 154 -11.86 -0.98 -3.29
CA LEU A 154 -11.87 -1.33 -4.70
C LEU A 154 -13.28 -1.11 -5.25
N VAL A 155 -13.38 -0.43 -6.38
CA VAL A 155 -14.66 -0.11 -7.01
C VAL A 155 -14.69 -0.64 -8.42
N LEU A 156 -15.79 -1.33 -8.76
CA LEU A 156 -16.06 -1.81 -10.09
C LEU A 156 -17.31 -1.15 -10.65
N ASN A 157 -17.18 -0.53 -11.82
CA ASN A 157 -18.30 0.09 -12.53
C ASN A 157 -18.51 -0.60 -13.88
N PHE A 158 -19.76 -0.82 -14.27
CA PHE A 158 -20.08 -1.52 -15.51
C PHE A 158 -21.52 -1.27 -15.97
N PRO A 159 -21.81 -1.36 -17.28
CA PRO A 159 -23.18 -1.39 -17.78
C PRO A 159 -23.94 -2.62 -17.28
N LYS A 160 -25.19 -2.46 -16.84
CA LYS A 160 -26.06 -3.55 -16.36
C LYS A 160 -26.20 -4.71 -17.35
N LYS A 161 -26.10 -4.44 -18.65
CA LYS A 161 -26.23 -5.45 -19.70
C LYS A 161 -24.98 -6.35 -19.84
N ASP A 162 -23.84 -5.91 -19.31
CA ASP A 162 -22.56 -6.60 -19.48
C ASP A 162 -22.33 -7.65 -18.38
N PHE A 163 -22.73 -7.33 -17.15
CA PHE A 163 -22.58 -8.17 -15.96
C PHE A 163 -23.78 -8.05 -15.03
N ASP A 164 -24.11 -9.15 -14.33
CA ASP A 164 -25.12 -9.17 -13.27
C ASP A 164 -24.51 -9.66 -11.96
N ILE A 165 -23.61 -8.86 -11.38
CA ILE A 165 -22.86 -9.20 -10.17
C ILE A 165 -23.79 -9.19 -8.94
N LYS A 166 -23.74 -10.28 -8.16
CA LYS A 166 -24.52 -10.52 -6.94
C LYS A 166 -23.63 -10.71 -5.71
N ASN A 167 -24.27 -10.63 -4.54
CA ASN A 167 -23.67 -11.06 -3.28
C ASN A 167 -23.17 -12.51 -3.38
N GLY A 168 -21.91 -12.75 -3.02
CA GLY A 168 -21.25 -14.05 -3.03
C GLY A 168 -20.49 -14.39 -4.32
N ASP A 169 -20.62 -13.58 -5.38
CA ASP A 169 -19.71 -13.66 -6.52
C ASP A 169 -18.29 -13.27 -6.08
N LYS A 170 -17.28 -13.61 -6.91
CA LYS A 170 -15.88 -13.31 -6.63
C LYS A 170 -15.24 -12.48 -7.73
N PHE A 171 -14.41 -11.53 -7.34
CA PHE A 171 -13.49 -10.83 -8.21
C PHE A 171 -12.06 -11.17 -7.79
N GLN A 172 -11.22 -11.57 -8.72
CA GLN A 172 -9.86 -12.00 -8.47
C GLN A 172 -8.92 -11.21 -9.37
N ILE A 173 -7.74 -10.85 -8.84
CA ILE A 173 -6.67 -10.17 -9.57
C ILE A 173 -5.43 -11.04 -9.51
N LEU A 174 -4.87 -11.40 -10.67
CA LEU A 174 -3.61 -12.12 -10.80
C LEU A 174 -2.48 -11.10 -10.93
N LEU A 175 -1.48 -11.19 -10.07
CA LEU A 175 -0.28 -10.36 -10.08
C LEU A 175 0.87 -11.06 -10.81
N GLU A 176 1.90 -10.30 -11.18
CA GLU A 176 3.08 -10.80 -11.92
C GLU A 176 3.94 -11.82 -11.16
N ASN A 177 3.71 -11.99 -9.86
CA ASN A 177 4.37 -13.00 -9.02
C ASN A 177 3.54 -14.27 -8.82
N ASP A 178 2.53 -14.50 -9.67
CA ASP A 178 1.53 -15.58 -9.57
C ASP A 178 0.60 -15.51 -8.34
N GLU A 179 0.68 -14.45 -7.53
CA GLU A 179 -0.23 -14.25 -6.41
C GLU A 179 -1.62 -13.82 -6.90
N VAL A 180 -2.66 -14.33 -6.23
CA VAL A 180 -4.05 -13.99 -6.54
C VAL A 180 -4.68 -13.23 -5.38
N LEU A 181 -5.02 -11.97 -5.62
CA LEU A 181 -5.86 -11.18 -4.71
C LEU A 181 -7.31 -11.62 -4.88
N ASN A 182 -7.99 -11.91 -3.77
CA ASN A 182 -9.32 -12.53 -3.77
C ASN A 182 -10.36 -11.66 -3.07
N PHE A 183 -11.34 -11.20 -3.82
CA PHE A 183 -12.39 -10.30 -3.34
C PHE A 183 -13.77 -10.96 -3.45
N ILE A 184 -14.54 -10.99 -2.37
CA ILE A 184 -15.91 -11.52 -2.35
C ILE A 184 -16.89 -10.35 -2.28
N PHE A 185 -17.83 -10.29 -3.21
CA PHE A 185 -18.88 -9.27 -3.17
C PHE A 185 -19.83 -9.53 -2.00
N GLN A 186 -19.92 -8.59 -1.07
CA GLN A 186 -20.81 -8.70 0.11
C GLN A 186 -22.23 -8.18 -0.16
N GLN A 187 -22.45 -7.57 -1.32
CA GLN A 187 -23.70 -6.92 -1.67
C GLN A 187 -23.93 -6.96 -3.19
N ASN A 188 -25.20 -6.85 -3.57
CA ASN A 188 -25.57 -6.68 -4.97
C ASN A 188 -25.12 -5.32 -5.51
N SER A 189 -25.05 -5.23 -6.83
CA SER A 189 -24.67 -4.03 -7.57
C SER A 189 -25.67 -2.89 -7.36
N ASN A 190 -25.17 -1.68 -7.09
CA ASN A 190 -26.01 -0.48 -6.93
C ASN A 190 -26.10 0.30 -8.24
N LEU A 191 -27.21 0.99 -8.48
CA LEU A 191 -27.30 1.93 -9.61
C LEU A 191 -26.43 3.16 -9.32
N LEU A 192 -25.41 3.40 -10.14
CA LEU A 192 -24.57 4.58 -10.06
C LEU A 192 -25.25 5.77 -10.77
N HIS A 193 -25.57 5.59 -12.05
CA HIS A 193 -26.31 6.57 -12.87
C HIS A 193 -26.89 5.91 -14.12
N LYS A 194 -27.63 6.69 -14.92
CA LYS A 194 -28.12 6.27 -16.23
C LYS A 194 -27.37 7.01 -17.32
N ASP A 195 -26.78 6.27 -18.24
CA ASP A 195 -26.11 6.78 -19.42
C ASP A 195 -27.00 6.60 -20.67
N ILE A 196 -26.89 7.54 -21.61
CA ILE A 196 -27.70 7.56 -22.84
C ILE A 196 -27.33 6.40 -23.77
N ASN A 197 -26.06 6.04 -23.85
CA ASN A 197 -25.53 5.04 -24.78
C ASN A 197 -25.42 3.65 -24.14
N TYR A 198 -25.18 3.60 -22.84
CA TYR A 198 -24.86 2.38 -22.09
C TYR A 198 -25.96 1.95 -21.12
N GLY A 199 -26.99 2.77 -20.93
CA GLY A 199 -28.13 2.47 -20.06
C GLY A 199 -27.76 2.59 -18.58
N ASN A 200 -28.30 1.69 -17.75
CA ASN A 200 -28.02 1.70 -16.31
C ASN A 200 -26.55 1.30 -16.06
N ILE A 201 -25.78 2.20 -15.46
CA ILE A 201 -24.43 1.92 -14.98
C ILE A 201 -24.52 1.50 -13.52
N LEU A 202 -23.95 0.33 -13.22
CA LEU A 202 -23.92 -0.23 -11.88
C LEU A 202 -22.54 -0.09 -11.25
N GLU A 203 -22.51 -0.05 -9.92
CA GLU A 203 -21.31 0.03 -9.09
C GLU A 203 -21.32 -1.06 -8.01
N ASN A 204 -20.16 -1.70 -7.84
CA ASN A 204 -19.85 -2.49 -6.65
C ASN A 204 -18.65 -1.87 -5.93
N LYS A 205 -18.71 -1.85 -4.60
CA LYS A 205 -17.58 -1.48 -3.74
C LYS A 205 -17.20 -2.68 -2.91
N ILE A 206 -15.91 -2.99 -2.89
CA ILE A 206 -15.34 -4.04 -2.08
C ILE A 206 -14.29 -3.38 -1.19
N GLN A 207 -14.42 -3.55 0.12
CA GLN A 207 -13.41 -3.05 1.05
C GLN A 207 -12.10 -3.81 0.81
N ILE A 208 -10.99 -3.09 0.66
CA ILE A 208 -9.68 -3.66 0.35
C ILE A 208 -8.78 -3.70 1.58
N LEU A 209 -7.97 -4.74 1.71
CA LEU A 209 -6.93 -4.82 2.73
C LEU A 209 -5.76 -3.89 2.38
N TYR A 210 -5.10 -3.36 3.40
CA TYR A 210 -3.91 -2.53 3.20
C TYR A 210 -2.80 -3.28 2.49
N SER A 211 -2.58 -4.56 2.83
CA SER A 211 -1.60 -5.42 2.16
C SER A 211 -1.95 -5.67 0.69
N ASP A 212 -3.21 -5.92 0.37
CA ASP A 212 -3.66 -6.06 -1.03
C ASP A 212 -3.44 -4.76 -1.81
N LEU A 213 -3.69 -3.61 -1.16
CA LEU A 213 -3.44 -2.30 -1.76
C LEU A 213 -1.94 -2.05 -2.01
N ILE A 214 -1.07 -2.42 -1.07
CA ILE A 214 0.39 -2.38 -1.23
C ILE A 214 0.87 -3.31 -2.34
N LYS A 215 0.26 -4.50 -2.48
CA LYS A 215 0.57 -5.42 -3.59
C LYS A 215 0.19 -4.82 -4.93
N LEU A 216 -1.01 -4.23 -5.05
CA LEU A 216 -1.45 -3.54 -6.26
C LEU A 216 -0.57 -2.35 -6.64
N SER A 217 0.07 -1.70 -5.67
CA SER A 217 0.94 -0.55 -5.91
C SER A 217 2.35 -0.96 -6.34
N ASN A 218 2.82 -2.11 -5.85
CA ASN A 218 4.19 -2.57 -6.09
C ASN A 218 4.31 -3.62 -7.19
N GLN A 219 3.20 -4.21 -7.65
CA GLN A 219 3.21 -5.29 -8.63
C GLN A 219 2.29 -4.98 -9.81
N LYS A 220 2.69 -5.44 -10.99
CA LYS A 220 1.83 -5.41 -12.18
C LYS A 220 0.69 -6.41 -12.06
N VAL A 221 -0.48 -6.00 -12.55
CA VAL A 221 -1.64 -6.89 -12.69
C VAL A 221 -1.57 -7.62 -14.02
N GLU A 222 -1.40 -8.93 -14.03
CA GLU A 222 -1.42 -9.74 -15.25
C GLU A 222 -2.83 -10.03 -15.74
N ASN A 223 -3.75 -10.31 -14.82
CA ASN A 223 -5.10 -10.66 -15.23
C ASN A 223 -6.11 -10.37 -14.13
N TRP A 224 -7.38 -10.49 -14.48
CA TRP A 224 -8.45 -10.54 -13.50
C TRP A 224 -9.47 -11.61 -13.89
N LYS A 225 -10.26 -12.06 -12.91
CA LYS A 225 -11.34 -13.02 -13.10
C LYS A 225 -12.57 -12.65 -12.26
N LEU A 226 -13.75 -12.72 -12.86
CA LEU A 226 -15.04 -12.74 -12.20
C LEU A 226 -15.57 -14.17 -12.21
N THR A 227 -15.84 -14.72 -11.02
CA THR A 227 -16.46 -16.03 -10.86
C THR A 227 -17.84 -15.85 -10.25
N PHE A 228 -18.88 -16.24 -11.00
CA PHE A 228 -20.26 -16.17 -10.57
C PHE A 228 -20.63 -17.40 -9.74
N GLN A 229 -21.61 -17.28 -8.85
CA GLN A 229 -22.13 -18.41 -8.07
C GLN A 229 -22.69 -19.55 -8.94
N THR A 230 -23.07 -19.26 -10.19
CA THR A 230 -23.47 -20.26 -11.18
C THR A 230 -22.31 -21.14 -11.69
N GLY A 231 -21.07 -20.80 -11.33
CA GLY A 231 -19.85 -21.43 -11.84
C GLY A 231 -19.34 -20.82 -13.14
N GLN A 232 -20.07 -19.86 -13.73
CA GLN A 232 -19.59 -19.12 -14.89
C GLN A 232 -18.37 -18.28 -14.50
N GLU A 233 -17.36 -18.24 -15.37
CA GLU A 233 -16.17 -17.40 -15.20
C GLU A 233 -15.98 -16.47 -16.39
N ILE A 234 -15.54 -15.25 -16.11
CA ILE A 234 -15.11 -14.28 -17.12
C ILE A 234 -13.77 -13.73 -16.67
N SER A 235 -12.77 -13.79 -17.53
CA SER A 235 -11.43 -13.28 -17.25
C SER A 235 -10.90 -12.49 -18.43
N GLY A 236 -10.02 -11.54 -18.17
CA GLY A 236 -9.14 -11.03 -19.21
C GLY A 236 -8.83 -9.57 -19.09
N ILE A 237 -7.56 -9.23 -19.02
CA ILE A 237 -7.03 -7.91 -19.35
C ILE A 237 -6.80 -7.81 -20.85
N ARG A 238 -7.26 -6.73 -21.50
CA ARG A 238 -7.00 -6.51 -22.92
C ARG A 238 -6.56 -5.07 -23.17
N PRO A 239 -5.43 -4.86 -23.87
CA PRO A 239 -5.02 -3.52 -24.25
C PRO A 239 -6.03 -2.91 -25.21
N PHE A 240 -5.99 -1.58 -25.25
CA PHE A 240 -6.87 -0.80 -26.11
C PHE A 240 -6.38 -0.76 -27.57
N ARG A 241 -7.18 -0.12 -28.42
CA ARG A 241 -6.81 0.19 -29.81
C ARG A 241 -5.53 1.03 -29.86
N GLU A 242 -4.87 0.99 -31.01
CA GLU A 242 -3.56 1.61 -31.25
C GLU A 242 -3.50 3.13 -30.96
N ASP A 243 -4.64 3.81 -31.00
CA ASP A 243 -4.81 5.24 -30.72
C ASP A 243 -4.92 5.57 -29.22
N HIS A 244 -4.95 4.57 -28.34
CA HIS A 244 -5.11 4.77 -26.91
C HIS A 244 -3.78 4.84 -26.15
N ALA A 245 -3.77 5.58 -25.03
CA ALA A 245 -2.62 5.63 -24.11
C ALA A 245 -2.25 4.26 -23.51
N TYR A 246 -3.16 3.28 -23.58
CA TYR A 246 -3.02 1.90 -23.05
C TYR A 246 -3.10 0.85 -24.15
N LYS A 247 -2.56 1.18 -25.32
CA LYS A 247 -2.55 0.32 -26.51
C LYS A 247 -1.73 -0.96 -26.37
N THR A 248 -0.89 -1.07 -25.33
CA THR A 248 -0.11 -2.28 -25.03
C THR A 248 -0.50 -2.81 -23.66
N PHE A 249 -0.35 -4.13 -23.50
CA PHE A 249 -0.61 -4.81 -22.24
C PHE A 249 0.27 -4.21 -21.14
N ASP A 250 1.58 -4.10 -21.37
CA ASP A 250 2.52 -3.49 -20.42
C ASP A 250 2.08 -2.10 -19.96
N LYS A 251 1.63 -1.23 -20.88
CA LYS A 251 1.16 0.11 -20.52
C LYS A 251 -0.13 0.07 -19.73
N LEU A 252 -1.02 -0.87 -20.02
CA LEU A 252 -2.25 -1.06 -19.25
C LEU A 252 -1.93 -1.50 -17.82
N GLN A 253 -0.99 -2.45 -17.64
CA GLN A 253 -0.55 -2.91 -16.32
C GLN A 253 0.13 -1.82 -15.51
N GLU A 254 1.07 -1.09 -16.14
CA GLU A 254 1.78 0.05 -15.56
C GLU A 254 0.79 1.10 -15.02
N MET A 255 -0.31 1.32 -15.74
CA MET A 255 -1.32 2.31 -15.36
C MET A 255 -2.22 1.87 -14.21
N ILE A 256 -2.52 0.57 -14.08
CA ILE A 256 -3.20 0.03 -12.92
C ILE A 256 -2.31 0.18 -11.68
N GLN A 257 -1.03 -0.14 -11.82
CA GLN A 257 -0.03 0.01 -10.76
C GLN A 257 0.12 1.48 -10.34
N LEU A 258 0.23 2.40 -11.30
CA LEU A 258 0.29 3.84 -11.04
C LEU A 258 -0.96 4.37 -10.34
N LEU A 259 -2.16 3.88 -10.70
CA LEU A 259 -3.39 4.22 -9.99
C LEU A 259 -3.34 3.82 -8.51
N ALA A 260 -2.87 2.60 -8.21
CA ALA A 260 -2.72 2.16 -6.83
C ALA A 260 -1.65 2.95 -6.05
N ASN A 261 -0.53 3.29 -6.70
CA ASN A 261 0.51 4.15 -6.14
C ASN A 261 0.00 5.55 -5.82
N ASP A 262 -0.63 6.23 -6.79
CA ASP A 262 -1.21 7.56 -6.60
C ASP A 262 -2.24 7.51 -5.46
N TYR A 263 -3.09 6.49 -5.45
CA TYR A 263 -4.08 6.31 -4.37
C TYR A 263 -3.43 6.22 -3.00
N LEU A 264 -2.42 5.38 -2.82
CA LEU A 264 -1.71 5.20 -1.55
C LEU A 264 -1.08 6.51 -1.04
N VAL A 265 -0.51 7.31 -1.95
CA VAL A 265 0.06 8.61 -1.61
C VAL A 265 -1.04 9.57 -1.13
N GLU A 266 -2.19 9.59 -1.80
CA GLU A 266 -3.28 10.51 -1.47
C GLU A 266 -4.05 10.12 -0.20
N VAL A 267 -4.32 8.83 0.05
CA VAL A 267 -5.03 8.40 1.27
C VAL A 267 -4.23 8.66 2.54
N LYS A 268 -2.90 8.59 2.48
CA LYS A 268 -2.02 8.95 3.62
C LYS A 268 -2.13 10.41 4.05
N LYS A 269 -2.67 11.28 3.19
CA LYS A 269 -2.91 12.70 3.51
C LYS A 269 -4.21 12.90 4.30
N LEU A 270 -5.12 11.92 4.28
CA LEU A 270 -6.38 11.98 5.01
C LEU A 270 -6.14 11.79 6.51
N LYS A 271 -6.75 12.65 7.32
CA LYS A 271 -6.60 12.58 8.78
C LYS A 271 -7.31 11.37 9.37
N GLU A 272 -8.41 10.99 8.74
CA GLU A 272 -9.25 9.87 9.21
C GLU A 272 -8.98 8.57 8.46
N HIS A 273 -7.85 8.43 7.75
CA HIS A 273 -7.49 7.19 7.07
C HIS A 273 -7.44 6.03 8.07
N LYS A 274 -8.22 4.99 7.79
CA LYS A 274 -8.41 3.78 8.60
C LYS A 274 -8.29 2.56 7.69
N PRO A 275 -7.09 2.27 7.18
CA PRO A 275 -6.89 1.12 6.32
C PRO A 275 -7.33 -0.17 7.01
N LEU A 276 -7.89 -1.10 6.24
CA LEU A 276 -8.29 -2.40 6.77
C LEU A 276 -7.08 -3.32 6.79
N TYR A 277 -6.67 -3.79 7.97
CA TYR A 277 -5.63 -4.79 8.10
C TYR A 277 -6.25 -6.17 8.34
N VAL A 278 -5.63 -7.23 7.81
CA VAL A 278 -5.85 -8.56 8.40
C VAL A 278 -5.30 -8.49 9.82
N TYR A 279 -6.00 -9.04 10.81
CA TYR A 279 -5.54 -9.02 12.20
C TYR A 279 -4.13 -9.60 12.39
N ASP A 280 -3.63 -10.36 11.41
CA ASP A 280 -2.26 -10.90 11.34
C ASP A 280 -1.18 -9.87 10.92
N GLU A 281 -1.56 -8.68 10.40
CA GLU A 281 -0.66 -7.68 9.80
C GLU A 281 -0.54 -6.37 10.60
N ILE A 282 -0.95 -6.35 11.87
CA ILE A 282 -0.80 -5.19 12.78
C ILE A 282 0.69 -4.89 13.12
N VAL A 283 1.65 -5.63 12.58
CA VAL A 283 3.04 -5.59 13.07
C VAL A 283 3.85 -4.37 12.63
N ASN A 284 3.42 -3.55 11.65
CA ASN A 284 4.31 -2.55 11.05
C ASN A 284 3.87 -1.09 11.11
N GLU A 285 3.34 -0.60 12.24
CA GLU A 285 3.46 0.84 12.54
C GLU A 285 3.57 1.10 14.05
N SER A 286 4.79 1.52 14.45
CA SER A 286 5.29 1.85 15.80
C SER A 286 5.70 0.67 16.73
N LEU A 287 6.82 0.02 16.40
CA LEU A 287 7.63 -0.67 17.42
C LEU A 287 8.28 0.37 18.33
N THR A 288 7.56 0.82 19.36
CA THR A 288 8.25 1.14 20.60
C THR A 288 8.82 -0.17 21.13
N GLN A 289 10.15 -0.29 21.16
CA GLN A 289 10.89 -1.44 21.72
C GLN A 289 10.74 -1.52 23.26
N GLU A 290 9.55 -1.27 23.79
CA GLU A 290 9.29 -1.42 25.22
C GLU A 290 9.05 -2.90 25.52
N ILE A 291 9.99 -3.47 26.27
CA ILE A 291 9.86 -4.78 26.90
C ILE A 291 8.53 -4.84 27.64
N CYS A 292 7.78 -5.91 27.41
CA CYS A 292 6.52 -6.17 28.09
C CYS A 292 6.44 -7.62 28.53
N TYR A 293 5.66 -7.89 29.57
CA TYR A 293 5.48 -9.22 30.12
C TYR A 293 4.04 -9.65 29.94
N LEU A 294 3.83 -10.89 29.53
CA LEU A 294 2.56 -11.60 29.68
C LEU A 294 2.56 -12.29 31.04
N TYR A 295 1.48 -12.18 31.79
CA TYR A 295 1.36 -12.79 33.11
C TYR A 295 0.05 -13.55 33.29
N LEU A 296 0.11 -14.51 34.22
CA LEU A 296 -1.03 -15.20 34.78
C LEU A 296 -1.10 -14.88 36.28
N MET A 297 -2.23 -14.36 36.74
CA MET A 297 -2.52 -14.15 38.17
C MET A 297 -3.74 -14.96 38.59
N ILE A 298 -3.88 -15.24 39.88
CA ILE A 298 -5.06 -15.89 40.49
C ILE A 298 -5.63 -15.02 41.59
N ASP A 299 -6.96 -14.91 41.66
CA ASP A 299 -7.67 -14.41 42.84
C ASP A 299 -8.01 -15.59 43.75
N LYS A 300 -7.28 -15.74 44.86
CA LYS A 300 -7.47 -16.87 45.80
C LYS A 300 -8.86 -16.92 46.45
N THR A 301 -9.66 -15.85 46.38
CA THR A 301 -11.01 -15.83 46.95
C THR A 301 -11.99 -16.66 46.13
N ASN A 302 -11.89 -16.62 44.80
CA ASN A 302 -12.84 -17.26 43.88
C ASN A 302 -12.19 -18.26 42.92
N GLY A 303 -10.86 -18.36 42.90
CA GLY A 303 -10.11 -19.23 42.00
C GLY A 303 -10.09 -18.76 40.55
N PHE A 304 -10.53 -17.54 40.25
CA PHE A 304 -10.48 -16.99 38.90
C PHE A 304 -9.08 -16.50 38.56
N HIS A 305 -8.75 -16.63 37.28
CA HIS A 305 -7.43 -16.34 36.76
C HIS A 305 -7.48 -15.12 35.85
N LYS A 306 -6.45 -14.28 35.93
CA LYS A 306 -6.28 -13.13 35.08
C LYS A 306 -5.12 -13.36 34.12
N ILE A 307 -5.39 -13.26 32.82
CA ILE A 307 -4.38 -13.28 31.76
C ILE A 307 -4.23 -11.84 31.28
N GLY A 308 -3.05 -11.25 31.41
CA GLY A 308 -2.85 -9.87 30.99
C GLY A 308 -1.40 -9.52 30.74
N ILE A 309 -1.16 -8.29 30.27
CA ILE A 309 0.19 -7.78 29.98
C ILE A 309 0.58 -6.58 30.85
N SER A 310 1.85 -6.45 31.19
CA SER A 310 2.39 -5.32 31.94
C SER A 310 3.89 -5.15 31.68
N ASN A 311 4.39 -3.92 31.75
CA ASN A 311 5.84 -3.68 31.73
C ASN A 311 6.50 -4.10 33.06
N LYS A 312 5.72 -4.20 34.15
CA LYS A 312 6.14 -4.63 35.50
C LYS A 312 5.02 -5.45 36.18
N PRO A 313 4.94 -6.79 35.98
CA PRO A 313 3.89 -7.63 36.57
C PRO A 313 3.78 -7.53 38.10
N GLU A 314 4.91 -7.51 38.81
CA GLU A 314 4.95 -7.37 40.28
C GLU A 314 4.32 -6.05 40.77
N TYR A 315 4.52 -4.96 40.01
CA TYR A 315 3.87 -3.67 40.34
C TYR A 315 2.37 -3.73 40.05
N ARG A 316 1.97 -4.43 38.98
CA ARG A 316 0.56 -4.64 38.62
C ARG A 316 -0.16 -5.48 39.67
N GLU A 317 0.49 -6.50 40.20
CA GLU A 317 0.00 -7.32 41.32
C GLU A 317 -0.31 -6.43 42.53
N LYS A 318 0.65 -5.62 42.99
CA LYS A 318 0.45 -4.67 44.11
C LYS A 318 -0.72 -3.70 43.87
N THR A 319 -0.86 -3.23 42.63
CA THR A 319 -1.96 -2.33 42.24
C THR A 319 -3.32 -3.03 42.29
N LEU A 320 -3.39 -4.32 41.96
CA LEU A 320 -4.64 -5.09 42.07
C LEU A 320 -4.92 -5.49 43.52
N GLN A 321 -3.86 -5.77 44.30
CA GLN A 321 -3.93 -6.10 45.73
C GLN A 321 -4.46 -4.94 46.59
N SER A 322 -4.32 -3.68 46.16
CA SER A 322 -4.93 -2.55 46.88
C SER A 322 -6.46 -2.59 46.87
N GLU A 323 -7.07 -3.21 45.85
CA GLU A 323 -8.52 -3.47 45.81
C GLU A 323 -8.86 -4.87 46.34
N LYS A 324 -8.04 -5.87 46.02
CA LYS A 324 -8.24 -7.28 46.38
C LYS A 324 -6.93 -7.95 46.79
N PRO A 325 -6.59 -7.98 48.09
CA PRO A 325 -5.31 -8.51 48.58
C PRO A 325 -5.02 -9.98 48.25
N THR A 326 -6.04 -10.75 47.83
CA THR A 326 -5.96 -12.18 47.52
C THR A 326 -5.44 -12.49 46.12
N ILE A 327 -5.11 -11.47 45.31
CA ILE A 327 -4.58 -11.65 43.96
C ILE A 327 -3.08 -11.93 44.03
N GLU A 328 -2.64 -13.03 43.40
CA GLU A 328 -1.23 -13.44 43.37
C GLU A 328 -0.74 -13.72 41.94
N LEU A 329 0.50 -13.34 41.64
CA LEU A 329 1.19 -13.66 40.39
C LEU A 329 1.64 -15.14 40.37
N ILE A 330 1.16 -15.91 39.39
CA ILE A 330 1.54 -17.31 39.20
C ILE A 330 2.76 -17.44 38.30
N ALA A 331 2.71 -16.80 37.13
CA ALA A 331 3.75 -16.89 36.11
C ALA A 331 3.82 -15.61 35.29
N SER A 332 5.01 -15.31 34.74
CA SER A 332 5.15 -14.25 33.74
C SER A 332 6.31 -14.52 32.79
N LYS A 333 6.14 -14.16 31.52
CA LYS A 333 7.15 -14.30 30.46
C LYS A 333 7.49 -12.94 29.87
N LYS A 334 8.78 -12.66 29.71
CA LYS A 334 9.30 -11.43 29.11
C LYS A 334 9.27 -11.54 27.58
N PHE A 335 8.77 -10.49 26.93
CA PHE A 335 8.79 -10.33 25.48
C PHE A 335 9.55 -9.07 25.06
N PRO A 336 10.21 -9.10 23.88
CA PRO A 336 11.01 -7.97 23.39
C PRO A 336 10.15 -6.79 22.94
N SER A 337 8.84 -6.96 22.77
CA SER A 337 7.90 -5.87 22.50
C SER A 337 6.54 -6.08 23.15
N ARG A 338 5.86 -4.98 23.48
CA ARG A 338 4.47 -4.98 23.94
C ARG A 338 3.51 -5.62 22.96
N GLN A 339 3.77 -5.47 21.66
CA GLN A 339 2.95 -6.04 20.61
C GLN A 339 2.99 -7.58 20.62
N ILE A 340 4.17 -8.18 20.83
CA ILE A 340 4.31 -9.64 20.96
C ILE A 340 3.58 -10.15 22.22
N ALA A 341 3.75 -9.44 23.34
CA ALA A 341 3.02 -9.81 24.56
C ALA A 341 1.50 -9.74 24.36
N LEU A 342 1.01 -8.69 23.67
CA LEU A 342 -0.40 -8.48 23.38
C LEU A 342 -0.96 -9.53 22.40
N SER A 343 -0.21 -9.94 21.38
CA SER A 343 -0.69 -10.95 20.42
C SER A 343 -0.88 -12.31 21.10
N ILE A 344 0.06 -12.70 21.96
CA ILE A 344 -0.03 -13.94 22.73
C ILE A 344 -1.16 -13.86 23.77
N GLU A 345 -1.33 -12.72 24.43
CA GLU A 345 -2.45 -12.48 25.35
C GLU A 345 -3.81 -12.66 24.67
N LYS A 346 -4.01 -12.03 23.51
CA LYS A 346 -5.23 -12.17 22.70
C LYS A 346 -5.46 -13.61 22.26
N ALA A 347 -4.41 -14.33 21.86
CA ALA A 347 -4.50 -15.73 21.48
C ALA A 347 -5.00 -16.58 22.66
N LEU A 348 -4.43 -16.38 23.86
CA LEU A 348 -4.90 -17.06 25.07
C LEU A 348 -6.34 -16.68 25.44
N HIS A 349 -6.70 -15.39 25.35
CA HIS A 349 -8.07 -14.94 25.58
C HIS A 349 -9.06 -15.60 24.61
N PHE A 350 -8.68 -15.74 23.35
CA PHE A 350 -9.49 -16.41 22.34
C PHE A 350 -9.59 -17.92 22.61
N THR A 351 -8.48 -18.59 22.90
CA THR A 351 -8.44 -20.02 23.25
C THR A 351 -9.34 -20.35 24.45
N PHE A 352 -9.38 -19.46 25.45
CA PHE A 352 -10.18 -19.65 26.66
C PHE A 352 -11.45 -18.79 26.70
N ARG A 353 -11.93 -18.31 25.54
CA ARG A 353 -13.11 -17.41 25.44
C ARG A 353 -14.36 -17.96 26.13
N ASP A 354 -14.56 -19.28 26.05
CA ASP A 354 -15.74 -19.94 26.62
C ASP A 354 -15.67 -20.05 28.16
N LYS A 355 -14.50 -19.73 28.73
CA LYS A 355 -14.24 -19.66 30.17
C LYS A 355 -14.11 -18.23 30.66
N ASN A 356 -14.31 -17.23 29.78
CA ASN A 356 -14.24 -15.83 30.14
C ASN A 356 -15.42 -15.47 31.06
N ILE A 357 -15.12 -14.88 32.21
CA ILE A 357 -16.13 -14.41 33.16
C ILE A 357 -16.44 -12.95 32.88
N ARG A 358 -15.39 -12.11 32.86
CA ARG A 358 -15.51 -10.68 32.57
C ARG A 358 -14.15 -10.06 32.27
N GLY A 359 -14.01 -9.45 31.10
CA GLY A 359 -12.79 -8.75 30.70
C GLY A 359 -11.61 -9.71 30.63
N GLU A 360 -10.57 -9.47 31.41
CA GLU A 360 -9.34 -10.28 31.43
C GLU A 360 -9.40 -11.46 32.43
N TRP A 361 -10.57 -11.75 33.01
CA TRP A 361 -10.74 -12.78 34.04
C TRP A 361 -11.45 -14.04 33.51
N PHE A 362 -10.90 -15.21 33.84
CA PHE A 362 -11.29 -16.51 33.32
C PHE A 362 -11.47 -17.54 34.45
N ASN A 363 -12.41 -18.45 34.28
CA ASN A 363 -12.60 -19.62 35.12
C ASN A 363 -11.83 -20.81 34.53
N LEU A 364 -10.53 -20.84 34.78
CA LEU A 364 -9.61 -21.85 34.24
C LEU A 364 -9.54 -23.09 35.14
N LEU A 365 -9.53 -24.27 34.53
CA LEU A 365 -9.24 -25.53 35.21
C LEU A 365 -7.73 -25.70 35.38
N GLN A 366 -7.31 -26.55 36.31
CA GLN A 366 -5.89 -26.82 36.60
C GLN A 366 -5.10 -27.22 35.34
N LYS A 367 -5.69 -27.98 34.42
CA LYS A 367 -5.08 -28.34 33.14
C LYS A 367 -4.80 -27.13 32.25
N ASP A 368 -5.72 -26.15 32.23
CA ASP A 368 -5.60 -24.94 31.41
C ASP A 368 -4.53 -24.01 32.00
N VAL A 369 -4.48 -23.93 33.33
CA VAL A 369 -3.45 -23.21 34.06
C VAL A 369 -2.07 -23.78 33.73
N GLN A 370 -1.92 -25.11 33.74
CA GLN A 370 -0.66 -25.75 33.39
C GLN A 370 -0.26 -25.48 31.94
N GLU A 371 -1.18 -25.57 30.98
CA GLU A 371 -0.94 -25.26 29.57
C GLU A 371 -0.44 -23.81 29.38
N ILE A 372 -1.03 -22.86 30.10
CA ILE A 372 -0.56 -21.46 30.09
C ILE A 372 0.82 -21.34 30.73
N ILE A 373 1.07 -21.98 31.88
CA ILE A 373 2.38 -21.95 32.54
C ILE A 373 3.46 -22.53 31.61
N ASP A 374 3.19 -23.63 30.92
CA ASP A 374 4.13 -24.26 29.99
C ASP A 374 4.42 -23.35 28.79
N THR A 375 3.44 -22.55 28.36
CA THR A 375 3.61 -21.51 27.33
C THR A 375 4.46 -20.32 27.84
N LEU A 376 4.36 -20.02 29.14
CA LEU A 376 5.05 -18.91 29.81
C LEU A 376 6.47 -19.25 30.32
N ASN A 377 6.82 -20.53 30.43
CA ASN A 377 8.19 -20.98 30.63
C ASN A 377 8.96 -21.04 29.30
#